data_AF-A0A1F6RV56-F1
#
_entry.id   AF-A0A1F6RV56-F1
#
_cell.length_a   1.000
_cell.length_b   1.000
_cell.length_c   1.000
_cell.angle_alpha   90.00
_cell.angle_beta   90.00
_cell.angle_gamma   90.00
#
_symmetry.space_group_name_H-M   'P 1'
#
loop_
_entity.id
_entity.type
_entity.pdbx_description
1 polymer ?
#
loop_
_entity_poly.entity_id
_entity_poly.type
_entity_poly.pdbx_seq_one_letter_code
_entity_poly.pdbx_strand_id
1 'polypeptide(L)'
;MKDLLKEKQEYTKQDIVSLLKINDKTALEDLYALADSVREKYVGNVIHVRGIVEFSNYCSKNCLYCGIRRSNDQVHRYRMDEDKIIKSAKKAEGLGYKTVILQSGEDSYYDVDKVVRIIKAIKESTNLFITLSIGERPEIEYKLMKEAGADRYLLKHETSDPILYRQLHPDLKYSNRIKCLRALKQLGYETGSGIMIGLPGQTLESIANDILLFKAMDIDMIGMGPYLPHPNTPLARKFEQAGGDFAPAIGYFDVEEMVYKIIAITRIVTKTTHIPATTALGVINEKEGKETALKCGANVFMVNITDQEYKQYYEIYPAKIQLSNKNPDSISEISSKFKSLNRQVQ
;
A
#
# COMPACT_ATOMS: atom_id res chain seq x y z
N MET A 1 22.41 20.44 -5.08
CA MET A 1 22.25 18.98 -4.95
C MET A 1 22.84 18.43 -3.66
N LYS A 2 24.15 18.63 -3.37
CA LYS A 2 24.79 18.11 -2.14
C LYS A 2 24.08 18.46 -0.82
N ASP A 3 23.47 19.63 -0.71
CA ASP A 3 22.71 19.99 0.50
C ASP A 3 21.31 19.37 0.58
N LEU A 4 20.75 18.87 -0.53
CA LEU A 4 19.48 18.12 -0.51
C LEU A 4 19.69 16.68 -0.02
N LEU A 5 20.88 16.13 -0.23
CA LEU A 5 21.28 14.77 0.15
C LEU A 5 21.90 14.73 1.56
N LYS A 6 21.32 15.49 2.48
CA LYS A 6 21.63 15.47 3.91
C LYS A 6 20.32 15.48 4.68
N GLU A 7 20.25 14.78 5.81
CA GLU A 7 19.06 14.81 6.66
C GLU A 7 18.77 16.24 7.14
N LYS A 8 17.54 16.71 6.90
CA LYS A 8 17.03 18.00 7.37
C LYS A 8 15.83 17.81 8.28
N GLN A 9 15.49 18.85 9.05
CA GLN A 9 14.23 18.87 9.78
C GLN A 9 13.03 19.06 8.84
N GLU A 10 13.20 19.90 7.81
CA GLU A 10 12.17 20.20 6.84
C GLU A 10 12.70 20.14 5.41
N TYR A 11 11.86 19.62 4.53
CA TYR A 11 12.04 19.64 3.09
C TYR A 11 10.86 20.39 2.50
N THR A 12 11.15 21.39 1.67
CA THR A 12 10.13 22.12 0.93
C THR A 12 9.62 21.28 -0.25
N LYS A 13 8.50 21.72 -0.86
CA LYS A 13 8.01 21.12 -2.10
C LYS A 13 9.08 21.13 -3.19
N GLN A 14 9.81 22.24 -3.34
CA GLN A 14 10.86 22.41 -4.33
C GLN A 14 12.06 21.47 -4.07
N ASP A 15 12.41 21.23 -2.81
CA ASP A 15 13.42 20.24 -2.46
C ASP A 15 13.00 18.84 -2.92
N ILE A 16 11.77 18.43 -2.59
CA ILE A 16 11.23 17.12 -2.99
C ILE A 16 11.17 16.98 -4.50
N VAL A 17 10.67 17.99 -5.22
CA VAL A 17 10.65 17.98 -6.70
C VAL A 17 12.06 17.88 -7.28
N SER A 18 13.05 18.54 -6.67
CA SER A 18 14.45 18.46 -7.09
C SER A 18 15.04 17.06 -6.88
N LEU A 19 14.70 16.41 -5.76
CA LEU A 19 15.10 15.03 -5.48
C LEU A 19 14.44 14.03 -6.45
N LEU A 20 13.16 14.23 -6.79
CA LEU A 20 12.45 13.39 -7.77
C LEU A 20 13.05 13.48 -9.18
N LYS A 21 13.72 14.58 -9.52
CA LYS A 21 14.38 14.81 -10.82
C LYS A 21 15.82 14.29 -10.90
N ILE A 22 16.36 13.70 -9.83
CA ILE A 22 17.72 13.14 -9.84
C ILE A 22 17.78 11.98 -10.82
N ASN A 23 18.70 12.03 -11.79
CA ASN A 23 18.94 10.94 -12.76
C ASN A 23 20.42 10.54 -12.84
N ASP A 24 21.29 11.31 -12.20
CA ASP A 24 22.68 10.92 -12.05
C ASP A 24 22.76 9.72 -11.11
N LYS A 25 23.43 8.66 -11.55
CA LYS A 25 23.52 7.38 -10.84
C LYS A 25 24.16 7.54 -9.47
N THR A 26 25.22 8.34 -9.37
CA THR A 26 25.92 8.58 -8.10
C THR A 26 25.00 9.29 -7.10
N ALA A 27 24.30 10.34 -7.55
CA ALA A 27 23.34 11.05 -6.72
C ALA A 27 22.12 10.19 -6.31
N LEU A 28 21.72 9.21 -7.13
CA LEU A 28 20.68 8.24 -6.75
C LEU A 28 21.16 7.27 -5.68
N GLU A 29 22.39 6.77 -5.80
CA GLU A 29 23.01 5.92 -4.78
C GLU A 29 23.11 6.68 -3.44
N ASP A 30 23.52 7.95 -3.47
CA ASP A 30 23.54 8.82 -2.28
C ASP A 30 22.14 9.02 -1.68
N LEU A 31 21.10 9.19 -2.50
CA LEU A 31 19.71 9.33 -2.04
C LEU A 31 19.24 8.06 -1.31
N TYR A 32 19.51 6.89 -1.89
CA TYR A 32 19.12 5.61 -1.29
C TYR A 32 19.90 5.31 -0.02
N ALA A 33 21.20 5.59 0.00
CA ALA A 33 22.03 5.45 1.20
C ALA A 33 21.54 6.36 2.33
N LEU A 34 21.18 7.60 2.03
CA LEU A 34 20.58 8.51 3.02
C LEU A 34 19.25 7.97 3.56
N ALA A 35 18.37 7.50 2.68
CA ALA A 35 17.09 6.94 3.10
C ALA A 35 17.26 5.70 3.98
N ASP A 36 18.22 4.83 3.67
CA ASP A 36 18.48 3.65 4.48
C ASP A 36 19.08 3.99 5.84
N SER A 37 19.98 4.98 5.91
CA SER A 37 20.51 5.52 7.16
C SER A 37 19.42 6.14 8.04
N VAL A 38 18.49 6.90 7.44
CA VAL A 38 17.31 7.43 8.17
C VAL A 38 16.42 6.29 8.66
N ARG A 39 16.20 5.27 7.83
CA ARG A 39 15.43 4.07 8.21
C ARG A 39 16.05 3.39 9.42
N GLU A 40 17.36 3.10 9.38
CA GLU A 40 18.06 2.47 10.50
C GLU A 40 17.99 3.33 11.77
N LYS A 41 18.23 4.63 11.66
CA LYS A 41 18.22 5.57 12.80
C LYS A 41 16.86 5.66 13.50
N TYR A 42 15.76 5.70 12.75
CA TYR A 42 14.43 6.01 13.31
C TYR A 42 13.51 4.79 13.49
N VAL A 43 13.68 3.74 12.69
CA VAL A 43 12.84 2.51 12.77
C VAL A 43 13.67 1.23 12.91
N GLY A 44 14.99 1.34 13.04
CA GLY A 44 15.88 0.23 13.32
C GLY A 44 16.11 -0.72 12.14
N ASN A 45 16.69 -1.89 12.46
CA ASN A 45 17.09 -2.93 11.51
C ASN A 45 16.05 -4.04 11.34
N VAL A 46 14.79 -3.76 11.63
CA VAL A 46 13.72 -4.74 11.60
C VAL A 46 12.88 -4.63 10.32
N ILE A 47 12.55 -5.77 9.72
CA ILE A 47 11.56 -5.92 8.64
C ILE A 47 10.31 -6.54 9.25
N HIS A 48 9.22 -5.77 9.32
CA HIS A 48 7.95 -6.26 9.85
C HIS A 48 7.19 -7.01 8.76
N VAL A 49 6.84 -8.26 9.00
CA VAL A 49 6.04 -9.08 8.09
C VAL A 49 4.56 -8.94 8.43
N ARG A 50 3.76 -8.70 7.39
CA ARG A 50 2.30 -8.60 7.51
C ARG A 50 1.63 -9.53 6.51
N GLY A 51 0.82 -10.45 7.01
CA GLY A 51 -0.01 -11.32 6.18
C GLY A 51 -1.27 -10.57 5.74
N ILE A 52 -1.56 -10.52 4.45
CA ILE A 52 -2.80 -9.95 3.92
C ILE A 52 -3.77 -11.04 3.49
N VAL A 53 -5.02 -10.93 3.96
CA VAL A 53 -6.17 -11.74 3.58
C VAL A 53 -7.13 -10.84 2.82
N GLU A 54 -7.26 -11.10 1.53
CA GLU A 54 -8.23 -10.46 0.65
C GLU A 54 -9.51 -11.27 0.72
N PHE A 55 -10.47 -10.84 1.54
CA PHE A 55 -11.61 -11.68 1.91
C PHE A 55 -12.86 -11.45 1.06
N SER A 56 -12.87 -10.40 0.23
CA SER A 56 -13.87 -10.22 -0.82
C SER A 56 -13.43 -9.25 -1.89
N ASN A 57 -13.74 -9.57 -3.14
CA ASN A 57 -13.57 -8.66 -4.27
C ASN A 57 -14.89 -8.00 -4.73
N TYR A 58 -16.00 -8.14 -3.98
CA TYR A 58 -17.18 -7.32 -4.22
C TYR A 58 -16.87 -5.86 -3.86
N CYS A 59 -17.32 -4.93 -4.69
CA CYS A 59 -17.09 -3.51 -4.45
C CYS A 59 -18.25 -2.70 -5.00
N SER A 60 -18.77 -1.78 -4.20
CA SER A 60 -19.81 -0.82 -4.62
C SER A 60 -19.25 0.36 -5.43
N LYS A 61 -17.93 0.58 -5.44
CA LYS A 61 -17.28 1.72 -6.11
C LYS A 61 -16.78 1.37 -7.51
N ASN A 62 -16.59 2.41 -8.32
CA ASN A 62 -16.27 2.28 -9.74
C ASN A 62 -14.95 2.95 -10.15
N CYS A 63 -13.95 2.96 -9.26
CA CYS A 63 -12.63 3.54 -9.49
C CYS A 63 -12.06 3.09 -10.85
N LEU A 64 -11.64 4.04 -11.68
CA LEU A 64 -11.34 3.79 -13.10
C LEU A 64 -10.08 2.96 -13.35
N TYR A 65 -9.22 2.82 -12.33
CA TYR A 65 -7.97 2.06 -12.38
C TYR A 65 -8.09 0.63 -11.85
N CYS A 66 -9.19 0.29 -11.16
CA CYS A 66 -9.26 -0.90 -10.32
C CYS A 66 -9.99 -2.05 -11.01
N GLY A 67 -9.37 -3.22 -11.09
CA GLY A 67 -9.98 -4.40 -11.72
C GLY A 67 -11.21 -4.94 -10.99
N ILE A 68 -11.34 -4.73 -9.68
CA ILE A 68 -12.52 -5.16 -8.90
C ILE A 68 -13.64 -4.11 -8.86
N ARG A 69 -13.56 -3.03 -9.65
CA ARG A 69 -14.62 -2.01 -9.75
C ARG A 69 -16.00 -2.62 -10.06
N ARG A 70 -17.08 -2.02 -9.59
CA ARG A 70 -18.45 -2.60 -9.71
C ARG A 70 -18.86 -2.93 -11.15
N SER A 71 -18.47 -2.12 -12.12
CA SER A 71 -18.87 -2.30 -13.52
C SER A 71 -17.87 -3.13 -14.34
N ASN A 72 -16.92 -3.83 -13.71
CA ASN A 72 -16.19 -4.90 -14.39
C ASN A 72 -17.01 -6.19 -14.23
N ASP A 73 -17.52 -6.71 -15.34
CA ASP A 73 -18.31 -7.94 -15.43
C ASP A 73 -17.44 -9.18 -15.74
N GLN A 74 -16.15 -8.99 -16.06
CA GLN A 74 -15.20 -10.06 -16.36
C GLN A 74 -14.55 -10.66 -15.11
N VAL A 75 -14.69 -10.01 -13.95
CA VAL A 75 -14.10 -10.49 -12.69
C VAL A 75 -15.03 -11.48 -12.01
N HIS A 76 -14.50 -12.66 -11.68
CA HIS A 76 -15.22 -13.66 -10.89
C HIS A 76 -15.36 -13.17 -9.44
N ARG A 77 -16.59 -12.96 -8.97
CA ARG A 77 -16.86 -12.37 -7.66
C ARG A 77 -16.89 -13.43 -6.55
N TYR A 78 -16.28 -13.14 -5.41
CA TYR A 78 -16.26 -14.04 -4.25
C TYR A 78 -16.37 -13.31 -2.91
N ARG A 79 -16.81 -14.06 -1.90
CA ARG A 79 -16.79 -13.70 -0.47
C ARG A 79 -16.29 -14.92 0.29
N MET A 80 -15.35 -14.72 1.21
CA MET A 80 -14.95 -15.75 2.15
C MET A 80 -15.96 -15.87 3.30
N ASP A 81 -16.20 -17.07 3.79
CA ASP A 81 -16.98 -17.23 5.03
C ASP A 81 -16.18 -16.69 6.24
N GLU A 82 -16.87 -16.21 7.28
CA GLU A 82 -16.25 -15.65 8.50
C GLU A 82 -15.20 -16.63 9.09
N ASP A 83 -15.53 -17.93 9.12
CA ASP A 83 -14.63 -18.99 9.60
C ASP A 83 -13.36 -19.15 8.76
N LYS A 84 -13.45 -18.99 7.44
CA LYS A 84 -12.28 -19.05 6.55
C LYS A 84 -11.36 -17.86 6.79
N ILE A 85 -11.93 -16.66 7.00
CA ILE A 85 -11.16 -15.45 7.33
C ILE A 85 -10.39 -15.64 8.65
N ILE A 86 -11.06 -16.14 9.69
CA ILE A 86 -10.45 -16.42 11.00
C ILE A 86 -9.37 -17.50 10.87
N LYS A 87 -9.60 -18.54 10.06
CA LYS A 87 -8.61 -19.59 9.79
C LYS A 87 -7.35 -19.02 9.09
N SER A 88 -7.51 -18.13 8.12
CA SER A 88 -6.37 -17.46 7.48
C SER A 88 -5.59 -16.59 8.47
N ALA A 89 -6.27 -15.91 9.40
CA ALA A 89 -5.59 -15.17 10.47
C ALA A 89 -4.77 -16.10 11.38
N LYS A 90 -5.35 -17.22 11.85
CA LYS A 90 -4.60 -18.24 12.63
C LYS A 90 -3.39 -18.79 11.86
N LYS A 91 -3.53 -19.01 10.55
CA LYS A 91 -2.42 -19.41 9.68
C LYS A 91 -1.30 -18.35 9.67
N ALA A 92 -1.65 -17.06 9.65
CA ALA A 92 -0.67 -15.98 9.73
C ALA A 92 0.19 -16.06 11.00
N GLU A 93 -0.45 -16.25 12.16
CA GLU A 93 0.25 -16.42 13.44
C GLU A 93 1.14 -17.68 13.44
N GLY A 94 0.63 -18.79 12.91
CA GLY A 94 1.39 -20.04 12.76
C GLY A 94 2.62 -19.93 11.85
N LEU A 95 2.61 -18.99 10.88
CA LEU A 95 3.77 -18.65 10.05
C LEU A 95 4.75 -17.69 10.73
N GLY A 96 4.44 -17.26 11.95
CA GLY A 96 5.24 -16.36 12.77
C GLY A 96 4.90 -14.87 12.60
N TYR A 97 3.93 -14.52 11.75
CA TYR A 97 3.61 -13.10 11.50
C TYR A 97 2.97 -12.47 12.74
N LYS A 98 3.23 -11.18 12.95
CA LYS A 98 2.64 -10.42 14.07
C LYS A 98 1.42 -9.59 13.66
N THR A 99 1.08 -9.56 12.38
CA THR A 99 -0.04 -8.75 11.88
C THR A 99 -0.77 -9.47 10.75
N VAL A 100 -2.10 -9.43 10.83
CA VAL A 100 -3.00 -9.76 9.73
C VAL A 100 -3.67 -8.49 9.20
N ILE A 101 -3.69 -8.34 7.88
CA ILE A 101 -4.41 -7.30 7.17
C ILE A 101 -5.66 -7.94 6.56
N LEU A 102 -6.83 -7.44 6.93
CA LEU A 102 -8.10 -7.83 6.33
C LEU A 102 -8.45 -6.80 5.26
N GLN A 103 -8.42 -7.20 4.00
CA GLN A 103 -8.67 -6.33 2.86
C GLN A 103 -9.86 -6.80 2.03
N SER A 104 -10.65 -5.86 1.55
CA SER A 104 -11.72 -6.15 0.59
C SER A 104 -11.99 -4.95 -0.31
N GLY A 105 -12.81 -5.15 -1.34
CA GLY A 105 -13.56 -4.03 -1.91
C GLY A 105 -14.56 -3.45 -0.90
N GLU A 106 -15.26 -2.38 -1.29
CA GLU A 106 -16.33 -1.80 -0.45
C GLU A 106 -17.62 -2.62 -0.60
N ASP A 107 -17.65 -3.75 0.10
CA ASP A 107 -18.73 -4.73 0.11
C ASP A 107 -19.67 -4.54 1.30
N SER A 108 -20.96 -4.27 1.02
CA SER A 108 -21.99 -4.10 2.04
C SER A 108 -22.45 -5.41 2.68
N TYR A 109 -22.07 -6.57 2.14
CA TYR A 109 -22.33 -7.86 2.80
C TYR A 109 -21.57 -7.98 4.11
N TYR A 110 -20.38 -7.36 4.22
CA TYR A 110 -19.66 -7.21 5.48
C TYR A 110 -20.04 -5.86 6.08
N ASP A 111 -21.22 -5.85 6.69
CA ASP A 111 -21.64 -4.79 7.59
C ASP A 111 -20.72 -4.71 8.83
N VAL A 112 -20.87 -3.64 9.60
CA VAL A 112 -20.03 -3.42 10.78
C VAL A 112 -20.15 -4.56 11.79
N ASP A 113 -21.33 -5.14 11.97
CA ASP A 113 -21.54 -6.22 12.94
C ASP A 113 -20.76 -7.49 12.57
N LYS A 114 -20.77 -7.86 11.28
CA LYS A 114 -19.93 -8.94 10.74
C LYS A 114 -18.45 -8.67 10.94
N VAL A 115 -17.99 -7.48 10.59
CA VAL A 115 -16.57 -7.12 10.74
C VAL A 115 -16.16 -7.13 12.21
N VAL A 116 -16.99 -6.62 13.12
CA VAL A 116 -16.77 -6.67 14.57
C VAL A 116 -16.68 -8.11 15.09
N ARG A 117 -17.56 -9.02 14.65
CA ARG A 117 -17.49 -10.44 15.03
C ARG A 117 -16.18 -11.08 14.56
N ILE A 118 -15.76 -10.84 13.32
CA ILE A 118 -14.49 -11.34 12.78
C ILE A 118 -13.32 -10.83 13.61
N ILE A 119 -13.27 -9.52 13.90
CA ILE A 119 -12.19 -8.91 14.70
C ILE A 119 -12.10 -9.57 16.08
N LYS A 120 -13.23 -9.69 16.79
CA LYS A 120 -13.27 -10.31 18.13
C LYS A 120 -12.81 -11.76 18.09
N ALA A 121 -13.31 -12.56 17.14
CA ALA A 121 -12.91 -13.96 17.01
C ALA A 121 -11.41 -14.12 16.72
N ILE A 122 -10.81 -13.22 15.94
CA ILE A 122 -9.35 -13.22 15.70
C ILE A 122 -8.60 -12.84 16.99
N LYS A 123 -9.04 -11.80 17.71
CA LYS A 123 -8.41 -11.37 18.98
C LYS A 123 -8.52 -12.41 20.10
N GLU A 124 -9.62 -13.17 20.14
CA GLU A 124 -9.83 -14.24 21.11
C GLU A 124 -8.97 -15.48 20.84
N SER A 125 -8.52 -15.66 19.59
CA SER A 125 -7.85 -16.89 19.17
C SER A 125 -6.43 -16.72 18.66
N THR A 126 -5.91 -15.49 18.63
CA THR A 126 -4.55 -15.13 18.20
C THR A 126 -4.05 -13.90 18.94
N ASN A 127 -2.74 -13.66 18.94
CA ASN A 127 -2.11 -12.44 19.46
C ASN A 127 -1.81 -11.40 18.36
N LEU A 128 -2.49 -11.50 17.22
CA LEU A 128 -2.19 -10.68 16.05
C LEU A 128 -2.66 -9.23 16.24
N PHE A 129 -1.86 -8.30 15.72
CA PHE A 129 -2.38 -6.99 15.37
C PHE A 129 -3.27 -7.11 14.13
N ILE A 130 -4.44 -6.48 14.15
CA ILE A 130 -5.43 -6.50 13.07
C ILE A 130 -5.40 -5.14 12.37
N THR A 131 -5.14 -5.18 11.07
CA THR A 131 -5.19 -4.02 10.19
C THR A 131 -6.36 -4.17 9.24
N LEU A 132 -7.24 -3.19 9.15
CA LEU A 132 -8.37 -3.20 8.20
C LEU A 132 -8.02 -2.39 6.95
N SER A 133 -8.50 -2.83 5.79
CA SER A 133 -8.36 -2.14 4.50
C SER A 133 -9.65 -2.35 3.69
N ILE A 134 -10.74 -1.74 4.15
CA ILE A 134 -12.12 -2.03 3.67
C ILE A 134 -12.85 -0.77 3.16
N GLY A 135 -12.08 0.22 2.71
CA GLY A 135 -12.55 1.45 2.05
C GLY A 135 -13.12 2.52 2.98
N GLU A 136 -13.94 3.41 2.43
CA GLU A 136 -14.62 4.47 3.19
C GLU A 136 -15.85 3.91 3.92
N ARG A 137 -15.90 4.10 5.24
CA ARG A 137 -17.02 3.71 6.11
C ARG A 137 -17.49 4.92 6.93
N PRO A 138 -18.75 4.91 7.42
CA PRO A 138 -19.21 5.89 8.40
C PRO A 138 -18.32 5.89 9.65
N GLU A 139 -18.13 7.06 10.25
CA GLU A 139 -17.26 7.23 11.43
C GLU A 139 -17.66 6.34 12.61
N ILE A 140 -18.97 6.13 12.80
CA ILE A 140 -19.47 5.22 13.84
C ILE A 140 -18.99 3.78 13.63
N GLU A 141 -18.85 3.32 12.38
CA GLU A 141 -18.34 1.98 12.10
C GLU A 141 -16.85 1.87 12.45
N TYR A 142 -16.05 2.90 12.16
CA TYR A 142 -14.65 2.95 12.60
C TYR A 142 -14.54 2.86 14.12
N LYS A 143 -15.39 3.57 14.86
CA LYS A 143 -15.41 3.50 16.32
C LYS A 143 -15.71 2.09 16.81
N LEU A 144 -16.77 1.46 16.29
CA LEU A 144 -17.17 0.09 16.68
C LEU A 144 -16.07 -0.94 16.36
N MET A 145 -15.43 -0.83 15.21
CA MET A 145 -14.31 -1.70 14.83
C MET A 145 -13.07 -1.47 15.72
N LYS A 146 -12.82 -0.23 16.16
CA LYS A 146 -11.71 0.09 17.08
C LYS A 146 -11.96 -0.54 18.45
N GLU A 147 -13.16 -0.37 18.98
CA GLU A 147 -13.59 -0.96 20.26
C GLU A 147 -13.59 -2.49 20.23
N ALA A 148 -13.83 -3.09 19.07
CA ALA A 148 -13.73 -4.54 18.87
C ALA A 148 -12.28 -5.07 18.89
N GLY A 149 -11.29 -4.19 18.75
CA GLY A 149 -9.87 -4.54 18.79
C GLY A 149 -9.11 -4.35 17.47
N ALA A 150 -9.65 -3.66 16.46
CA ALA A 150 -8.84 -3.31 15.29
C ALA A 150 -7.73 -2.31 15.68
N ASP A 151 -6.49 -2.63 15.33
CA ASP A 151 -5.33 -1.81 15.72
C ASP A 151 -5.06 -0.71 14.71
N ARG A 152 -5.16 -1.05 13.43
CA ARG A 152 -4.73 -0.21 12.31
C ARG A 152 -5.78 -0.14 11.21
N TYR A 153 -5.72 0.89 10.38
CA TYR A 153 -6.57 1.03 9.19
C TYR A 153 -5.78 1.59 8.01
N LEU A 154 -5.82 0.92 6.85
CA LEU A 154 -5.20 1.38 5.61
C LEU A 154 -6.28 2.00 4.71
N LEU A 155 -6.11 3.28 4.40
CA LEU A 155 -6.96 4.02 3.47
C LEU A 155 -6.08 4.96 2.64
N LYS A 156 -5.58 4.46 1.52
CA LYS A 156 -4.79 5.29 0.60
C LYS A 156 -5.59 6.50 0.15
N HIS A 157 -4.95 7.67 0.14
CA HIS A 157 -5.54 8.87 -0.44
C HIS A 157 -5.38 8.89 -1.97
N GLU A 158 -4.55 8.00 -2.51
CA GLU A 158 -4.32 7.70 -3.93
C GLU A 158 -3.60 8.81 -4.70
N THR A 159 -4.05 10.06 -4.53
CA THR A 159 -3.38 11.29 -4.97
C THR A 159 -3.95 12.48 -4.20
N SER A 160 -3.11 13.45 -3.86
CA SER A 160 -3.47 14.71 -3.21
C SER A 160 -4.01 15.75 -4.20
N ASP A 161 -3.91 15.50 -5.50
CA ASP A 161 -4.52 16.34 -6.53
C ASP A 161 -6.04 16.04 -6.61
N PRO A 162 -6.90 16.99 -6.19
CA PRO A 162 -8.35 16.77 -6.15
C PRO A 162 -8.98 16.66 -7.55
N ILE A 163 -8.34 17.19 -8.59
CA ILE A 163 -8.80 17.09 -9.98
C ILE A 163 -8.53 15.67 -10.47
N LEU A 164 -7.28 15.19 -10.33
CA LEU A 164 -6.91 13.83 -10.69
C LEU A 164 -7.71 12.81 -9.87
N TYR A 165 -7.86 13.03 -8.56
CA TYR A 165 -8.67 12.16 -7.71
C TYR A 165 -10.11 12.01 -8.24
N ARG A 166 -10.76 13.12 -8.62
CA ARG A 166 -12.13 13.10 -9.17
C ARG A 166 -12.21 12.34 -10.49
N GLN A 167 -11.20 12.50 -11.35
CA GLN A 167 -11.12 11.77 -12.62
C GLN A 167 -11.01 10.26 -12.41
N LEU A 168 -10.29 9.82 -11.37
CA LEU A 168 -10.08 8.41 -11.05
C LEU A 168 -11.24 7.78 -10.27
N HIS A 169 -11.97 8.56 -9.47
CA HIS A 169 -12.99 8.07 -8.55
C HIS A 169 -14.36 8.72 -8.81
N PRO A 170 -15.17 8.18 -9.73
CA PRO A 170 -16.46 8.79 -10.08
C PRO A 170 -17.47 8.82 -8.92
N ASP A 171 -17.33 7.93 -7.94
CA ASP A 171 -18.26 7.80 -6.81
C ASP A 171 -17.75 8.38 -5.49
N LEU A 172 -16.52 8.92 -5.48
CA LEU A 172 -15.84 9.35 -4.25
C LEU A 172 -15.42 10.81 -4.34
N LYS A 173 -15.25 11.43 -3.18
CA LYS A 173 -14.78 12.82 -3.07
C LYS A 173 -13.49 12.84 -2.29
N TYR A 174 -12.48 13.53 -2.83
CA TYR A 174 -11.19 13.73 -2.16
C TYR A 174 -11.36 14.27 -0.72
N SER A 175 -12.27 15.24 -0.53
CA SER A 175 -12.56 15.78 0.79
C SER A 175 -13.13 14.74 1.77
N ASN A 176 -13.90 13.75 1.30
CA ASN A 176 -14.39 12.67 2.14
C ASN A 176 -13.25 11.72 2.53
N ARG A 177 -12.39 11.36 1.57
CA ARG A 177 -11.20 10.54 1.81
C ARG A 177 -10.30 11.11 2.91
N ILE A 178 -10.04 12.42 2.87
CA ILE A 178 -9.26 13.11 3.90
C ILE A 178 -10.01 13.17 5.24
N LYS A 179 -11.34 13.35 5.24
CA LYS A 179 -12.15 13.27 6.47
C LYS A 179 -12.06 11.89 7.12
N CYS A 180 -12.20 10.81 6.35
CA CYS A 180 -12.05 9.44 6.86
C CYS A 180 -10.68 9.21 7.48
N LEU A 181 -9.60 9.64 6.82
CA LEU A 181 -8.24 9.54 7.36
C LEU A 181 -8.07 10.30 8.70
N ARG A 182 -8.65 11.50 8.82
CA ARG A 182 -8.62 12.26 10.08
C ARG A 182 -9.42 11.58 11.18
N ALA A 183 -10.60 11.06 10.86
CA ALA A 183 -11.42 10.32 11.82
C ALA A 183 -10.69 9.08 12.35
N LEU A 184 -10.01 8.33 11.47
CA LEU A 184 -9.18 7.18 11.88
C LEU A 184 -8.07 7.57 12.86
N LYS A 185 -7.31 8.65 12.58
CA LYS A 185 -6.29 9.16 13.51
C LYS A 185 -6.91 9.60 14.85
N GLN A 186 -8.03 10.31 14.82
CA GLN A 186 -8.73 10.79 16.02
C GLN A 186 -9.24 9.64 16.91
N LEU A 187 -9.67 8.53 16.31
CA LEU A 187 -10.08 7.32 17.01
C LEU A 187 -8.91 6.47 17.52
N GLY A 188 -7.66 6.91 17.30
CA GLY A 188 -6.46 6.21 17.79
C GLY A 188 -6.09 4.97 16.97
N TYR A 189 -6.51 4.89 15.71
CA TYR A 189 -5.90 3.93 14.78
C TYR A 189 -4.48 4.36 14.44
N GLU A 190 -3.54 3.40 14.38
CA GLU A 190 -2.39 3.59 13.50
C GLU A 190 -2.97 3.66 12.08
N THR A 191 -2.90 4.84 11.47
CA THR A 191 -3.60 5.16 10.24
C THR A 191 -2.62 5.11 9.09
N GLY A 192 -2.95 4.27 8.11
CA GLY A 192 -2.18 4.11 6.90
C GLY A 192 -2.81 4.84 5.73
N SER A 193 -1.97 5.46 4.91
CA SER A 193 -2.35 6.05 3.63
C SER A 193 -1.37 5.61 2.55
N GLY A 194 -1.38 6.30 1.41
CA GLY A 194 -0.52 5.98 0.29
C GLY A 194 -1.04 6.54 -1.02
N ILE A 195 -0.22 6.34 -2.05
CA ILE A 195 -0.47 6.77 -3.43
C ILE A 195 -0.18 5.65 -4.43
N MET A 196 -0.74 5.81 -5.63
CA MET A 196 -0.27 5.13 -6.83
C MET A 196 0.72 6.02 -7.57
N ILE A 197 1.70 5.41 -8.23
CA ILE A 197 2.78 6.10 -8.92
C ILE A 197 2.72 5.77 -10.41
N GLY A 198 2.72 6.78 -11.27
CA GLY A 198 2.61 6.62 -12.71
C GLY A 198 1.17 6.69 -13.22
N LEU A 199 0.27 7.31 -12.47
CA LEU A 199 -1.08 7.57 -12.93
C LEU A 199 -1.06 8.57 -14.12
N PRO A 200 -1.89 8.38 -15.16
CA PRO A 200 -2.04 9.36 -16.23
C PRO A 200 -2.44 10.73 -15.66
N GLY A 201 -1.68 11.77 -15.99
CA GLY A 201 -1.87 13.13 -15.47
C GLY A 201 -1.21 13.44 -14.12
N GLN A 202 -0.52 12.48 -13.48
CA GLN A 202 0.20 12.72 -12.23
C GLN A 202 1.55 13.42 -12.45
N THR A 203 1.74 14.58 -11.85
CA THR A 203 2.99 15.36 -11.95
C THR A 203 3.94 15.12 -10.77
N LEU A 204 5.22 15.49 -10.93
CA LEU A 204 6.19 15.47 -9.83
C LEU A 204 5.77 16.41 -8.69
N GLU A 205 5.13 17.53 -9.02
CA GLU A 205 4.58 18.47 -8.06
C GLU A 205 3.41 17.88 -7.27
N SER A 206 2.60 17.02 -7.89
CA SER A 206 1.53 16.27 -7.22
C SER A 206 2.12 15.23 -6.26
N ILE A 207 3.13 14.47 -6.70
CA ILE A 207 3.86 13.52 -5.84
C ILE A 207 4.54 14.23 -4.67
N ALA A 208 5.14 15.40 -4.89
CA ALA A 208 5.71 16.20 -3.81
C ALA A 208 4.67 16.65 -2.80
N ASN A 209 3.47 17.05 -3.27
CA ASN A 209 2.35 17.35 -2.38
C ASN A 209 1.88 16.10 -1.60
N ASP A 210 1.86 14.93 -2.23
CA ASP A 210 1.49 13.66 -1.60
C ASP A 210 2.43 13.36 -0.41
N ILE A 211 3.74 13.51 -0.61
CA ILE A 211 4.77 13.30 0.42
C ILE A 211 4.62 14.30 1.57
N LEU A 212 4.40 15.58 1.25
CA LEU A 212 4.17 16.60 2.27
C LEU A 212 2.87 16.36 3.03
N LEU A 213 1.83 15.85 2.37
CA LEU A 213 0.56 15.51 3.00
C LEU A 213 0.73 14.35 4.00
N PHE A 214 1.53 13.33 3.68
CA PHE A 214 1.84 12.26 4.63
C PHE A 214 2.45 12.82 5.93
N LYS A 215 3.43 13.72 5.80
CA LYS A 215 4.05 14.39 6.96
C LYS A 215 3.06 15.25 7.72
N ALA A 216 2.28 16.08 7.01
CA ALA A 216 1.34 17.01 7.63
C ALA A 216 0.19 16.30 8.36
N MET A 217 -0.22 15.11 7.90
CA MET A 217 -1.25 14.30 8.53
C MET A 217 -0.69 13.30 9.56
N ASP A 218 0.63 13.27 9.75
CA ASP A 218 1.30 12.32 10.65
C ASP A 218 0.89 10.87 10.36
N ILE A 219 0.99 10.45 9.09
CA ILE A 219 0.56 9.11 8.67
C ILE A 219 1.53 8.04 9.19
N ASP A 220 1.00 7.03 9.87
CA ASP A 220 1.80 5.99 10.53
C ASP A 220 2.34 4.93 9.54
N MET A 221 1.58 4.65 8.46
CA MET A 221 1.95 3.69 7.42
C MET A 221 1.73 4.25 6.02
N ILE A 222 2.72 4.13 5.12
CA ILE A 222 2.64 4.76 3.80
C ILE A 222 2.88 3.74 2.69
N GLY A 223 1.79 3.24 2.09
CA GLY A 223 1.83 2.25 1.02
C GLY A 223 1.93 2.87 -0.37
N MET A 224 3.09 2.77 -1.00
CA MET A 224 3.37 3.33 -2.33
C MET A 224 3.66 2.22 -3.32
N GLY A 225 3.08 2.31 -4.51
CA GLY A 225 3.32 1.32 -5.55
C GLY A 225 2.97 1.86 -6.93
N PRO A 226 3.50 1.22 -7.98
CA PRO A 226 3.21 1.60 -9.35
C PRO A 226 1.72 1.40 -9.66
N TYR A 227 1.17 2.28 -10.49
CA TYR A 227 -0.07 2.01 -11.19
C TYR A 227 0.20 0.93 -12.25
N LEU A 228 -0.55 -0.17 -12.17
CA LEU A 228 -0.48 -1.29 -13.09
C LEU A 228 -1.80 -1.35 -13.86
N PRO A 229 -1.80 -1.08 -15.18
CA PRO A 229 -3.04 -0.96 -15.94
C PRO A 229 -3.72 -2.33 -16.05
N HIS A 230 -4.97 -2.39 -15.59
CA HIS A 230 -5.80 -3.59 -15.71
C HIS A 230 -6.61 -3.55 -17.02
N PRO A 231 -6.54 -4.59 -17.87
CA PRO A 231 -7.12 -4.56 -19.23
C PRO A 231 -8.63 -4.31 -19.24
N ASN A 232 -9.34 -4.81 -18.23
CA ASN A 232 -10.79 -4.60 -18.06
C ASN A 232 -11.17 -3.29 -17.34
N THR A 233 -10.32 -2.26 -17.40
CA THR A 233 -10.61 -0.97 -16.75
C THR A 233 -10.65 0.20 -17.74
N PRO A 234 -11.50 1.22 -17.50
CA PRO A 234 -11.57 2.39 -18.36
C PRO A 234 -10.24 3.14 -18.48
N LEU A 235 -9.44 3.20 -17.40
CA LEU A 235 -8.17 3.93 -17.42
C LEU A 235 -7.15 3.27 -18.36
N ALA A 236 -7.05 1.93 -18.34
CA ALA A 236 -6.20 1.20 -19.28
C ALA A 236 -6.63 1.38 -20.74
N ARG A 237 -7.94 1.28 -21.03
CA ARG A 237 -8.46 1.48 -22.39
C ARG A 237 -8.21 2.88 -22.93
N LYS A 238 -8.39 3.92 -22.09
CA LYS A 238 -8.09 5.30 -22.48
C LYS A 238 -6.61 5.48 -22.81
N PHE A 239 -5.73 4.82 -22.08
CA PHE A 239 -4.28 4.84 -22.33
C PHE A 239 -3.94 4.16 -23.67
N GLU A 240 -4.47 2.98 -23.92
CA GLU A 240 -4.28 2.25 -25.19
C GLU A 240 -4.82 3.05 -26.40
N GLN A 241 -6.01 3.64 -26.28
CA GLN A 241 -6.62 4.46 -27.32
C GLN A 241 -5.85 5.75 -27.62
N ALA A 242 -5.11 6.27 -26.64
CA ALA A 242 -4.21 7.40 -26.82
C ALA A 242 -2.86 7.00 -27.44
N GLY A 243 -2.72 5.78 -27.99
CA GLY A 243 -1.49 5.30 -28.64
C GLY A 243 -0.33 5.02 -27.66
N GLY A 244 -0.60 4.96 -26.35
CA GLY A 244 0.45 4.93 -25.33
C GLY A 244 1.13 6.29 -25.11
N ASP A 245 0.69 7.35 -25.81
CA ASP A 245 1.30 8.70 -25.77
C ASP A 245 0.94 9.53 -24.54
N PHE A 246 0.09 9.01 -23.64
CA PHE A 246 0.18 9.45 -22.25
C PHE A 246 1.41 8.77 -21.66
N ALA A 247 2.61 9.27 -21.94
CA ALA A 247 3.75 8.99 -21.08
C ALA A 247 3.24 9.11 -19.63
N PRO A 248 3.50 8.15 -18.70
CA PRO A 248 3.24 8.42 -17.29
C PRO A 248 3.80 9.82 -17.04
N ALA A 249 2.99 10.74 -16.51
CA ALA A 249 3.34 12.17 -16.54
C ALA A 249 4.67 12.49 -15.80
N ILE A 250 5.24 11.47 -15.16
CA ILE A 250 6.63 11.21 -14.84
C ILE A 250 7.57 11.06 -16.08
N GLY A 251 7.35 11.80 -17.18
CA GLY A 251 8.03 11.62 -18.47
C GLY A 251 9.54 11.31 -18.37
N TYR A 252 10.01 10.40 -19.22
CA TYR A 252 11.38 9.88 -19.33
C TYR A 252 11.89 8.97 -18.19
N PHE A 253 11.14 8.73 -17.12
CA PHE A 253 11.59 7.86 -16.02
C PHE A 253 10.95 6.48 -16.03
N ASP A 254 11.77 5.47 -15.75
CA ASP A 254 11.30 4.14 -15.41
C ASP A 254 10.42 4.24 -14.15
N VAL A 255 9.18 3.72 -14.25
CA VAL A 255 8.22 3.73 -13.15
C VAL A 255 8.77 2.95 -11.95
N GLU A 256 9.56 1.90 -12.17
CA GLU A 256 10.20 1.15 -11.10
C GLU A 256 11.16 2.04 -10.30
N GLU A 257 12.07 2.74 -10.99
CA GLU A 257 13.02 3.65 -10.39
C GLU A 257 12.32 4.81 -9.66
N MET A 258 11.25 5.36 -10.24
CA MET A 258 10.49 6.43 -9.60
C MET A 258 9.85 5.95 -8.29
N VAL A 259 9.37 4.71 -8.22
CA VAL A 259 8.85 4.15 -6.97
C VAL A 259 9.94 4.07 -5.91
N TYR A 260 11.17 3.67 -6.26
CA TYR A 260 12.29 3.66 -5.31
C TYR A 260 12.67 5.07 -4.83
N LYS A 261 12.72 6.06 -5.74
CA LYS A 261 12.94 7.47 -5.36
C LYS A 261 11.88 7.95 -4.38
N ILE A 262 10.61 7.67 -4.66
CA ILE A 262 9.50 8.10 -3.80
C ILE A 262 9.54 7.40 -2.43
N ILE A 263 9.87 6.11 -2.37
CA ILE A 263 10.09 5.40 -1.09
C ILE A 263 11.21 6.08 -0.29
N ALA A 264 12.35 6.36 -0.93
CA ALA A 264 13.51 6.97 -0.28
C ALA A 264 13.20 8.37 0.25
N ILE A 265 12.61 9.22 -0.58
CA ILE A 265 12.25 10.59 -0.19
C ILE A 265 11.18 10.57 0.91
N THR A 266 10.19 9.69 0.82
CA THR A 266 9.16 9.55 1.85
C THR A 266 9.77 9.13 3.18
N ARG A 267 10.71 8.18 3.19
CA ARG A 267 11.45 7.80 4.40
C ARG A 267 12.18 8.99 5.01
N ILE A 268 12.90 9.75 4.19
CA ILE A 268 13.66 10.93 4.66
C ILE A 268 12.73 11.98 5.27
N VAL A 269 11.59 12.26 4.64
CA VAL A 269 10.65 13.30 5.06
C VAL A 269 9.85 12.90 6.30
N THR A 270 9.44 11.63 6.40
CA THR A 270 8.50 11.16 7.43
C THR A 270 9.16 10.37 8.56
N LYS A 271 10.42 9.96 8.40
CA LYS A 271 11.33 9.39 9.41
C LYS A 271 10.88 8.10 10.07
N THR A 272 9.80 8.11 10.85
CA THR A 272 9.35 7.01 11.73
C THR A 272 8.30 6.09 11.10
N THR A 273 7.89 6.35 9.86
CA THR A 273 6.74 5.67 9.24
C THR A 273 7.03 4.23 8.84
N HIS A 274 5.99 3.41 8.84
CA HIS A 274 6.04 2.05 8.35
C HIS A 274 5.77 2.03 6.83
N ILE A 275 6.80 1.74 6.04
CA ILE A 275 6.74 1.79 4.58
C ILE A 275 6.86 0.35 4.04
N PRO A 276 5.84 -0.19 3.36
CA PRO A 276 5.88 -1.52 2.78
C PRO A 276 6.57 -1.55 1.42
N ALA A 277 7.39 -2.58 1.20
CA ALA A 277 7.76 -3.05 -0.12
C ALA A 277 6.53 -3.74 -0.74
N THR A 278 5.75 -2.99 -1.52
CA THR A 278 4.42 -3.42 -1.97
C THR A 278 4.47 -4.58 -2.97
N THR A 279 3.38 -5.35 -3.04
CA THR A 279 3.27 -6.47 -3.99
C THR A 279 3.38 -6.03 -5.46
N ALA A 280 2.93 -4.81 -5.78
CA ALA A 280 2.98 -4.26 -7.12
C ALA A 280 4.43 -4.10 -7.65
N LEU A 281 5.40 -3.79 -6.78
CA LEU A 281 6.83 -3.80 -7.16
C LEU A 281 7.32 -5.20 -7.54
N GLY A 282 6.85 -6.24 -6.83
CA GLY A 282 7.15 -7.63 -7.19
C GLY A 282 6.47 -8.09 -8.48
N VAL A 283 5.52 -7.32 -9.02
CA VAL A 283 4.93 -7.58 -10.34
C VAL A 283 5.79 -6.98 -11.45
N ILE A 284 6.35 -5.79 -11.24
CA ILE A 284 7.28 -5.16 -12.20
C ILE A 284 8.62 -5.91 -12.22
N ASN A 285 9.17 -6.20 -11.04
CA ASN A 285 10.45 -6.87 -10.88
C ASN A 285 10.34 -7.98 -9.81
N GLU A 286 10.08 -9.20 -10.28
CA GLU A 286 9.87 -10.37 -9.43
C GLU A 286 11.11 -10.74 -8.59
N LYS A 287 12.30 -10.55 -9.17
CA LYS A 287 13.56 -10.98 -8.56
C LYS A 287 13.97 -10.05 -7.43
N GLU A 288 14.01 -8.75 -7.71
CA GLU A 288 14.69 -7.78 -6.85
C GLU A 288 13.75 -6.68 -6.34
N GLY A 289 12.56 -6.51 -6.92
CA GLY A 289 11.81 -5.27 -6.72
C GLY A 289 11.44 -4.97 -5.26
N LYS A 290 11.06 -6.02 -4.51
CA LYS A 290 10.80 -5.88 -3.06
C LYS A 290 12.08 -5.72 -2.24
N GLU A 291 13.17 -6.37 -2.63
CA GLU A 291 14.46 -6.26 -1.94
C GLU A 291 15.05 -4.86 -2.11
N THR A 292 15.03 -4.33 -3.33
CA THR A 292 15.47 -2.97 -3.65
C THR A 292 14.68 -1.94 -2.86
N ALA A 293 13.34 -2.07 -2.78
CA ALA A 293 12.54 -1.19 -1.92
C ALA A 293 12.97 -1.20 -0.45
N LEU A 294 13.33 -2.37 0.10
CA LEU A 294 13.85 -2.49 1.47
C LEU A 294 15.21 -1.83 1.65
N LYS A 295 16.06 -1.78 0.62
CA LYS A 295 17.32 -1.03 0.59
C LYS A 295 17.11 0.48 0.40
N CYS A 296 15.99 0.89 -0.19
CA CYS A 296 15.65 2.29 -0.40
C CYS A 296 14.86 2.92 0.76
N GLY A 297 14.74 2.26 1.91
CA GLY A 297 14.11 2.82 3.12
C GLY A 297 12.77 2.19 3.54
N ALA A 298 12.26 1.19 2.81
CA ALA A 298 11.11 0.41 3.27
C ALA A 298 11.48 -0.47 4.48
N ASN A 299 10.52 -0.76 5.34
CA ASN A 299 10.70 -1.60 6.54
C ASN A 299 9.55 -2.57 6.82
N VAL A 300 8.60 -2.70 5.89
CA VAL A 300 7.51 -3.67 5.98
C VAL A 300 7.52 -4.58 4.75
N PHE A 301 7.31 -5.87 4.97
CA PHE A 301 7.16 -6.86 3.90
C PHE A 301 5.77 -7.48 3.97
N MET A 302 5.01 -7.39 2.88
CA MET A 302 3.65 -7.91 2.81
C MET A 302 3.62 -9.27 2.09
N VAL A 303 2.95 -10.24 2.71
CA VAL A 303 2.73 -11.58 2.15
C VAL A 303 1.25 -11.82 1.96
N ASN A 304 0.85 -12.18 0.74
CA ASN A 304 -0.52 -12.59 0.48
C ASN A 304 -0.74 -14.00 1.02
N ILE A 305 -1.64 -14.11 2.00
CA ILE A 305 -2.05 -15.36 2.66
C ILE A 305 -3.51 -15.71 2.40
N THR A 306 -4.16 -15.00 1.46
CA THR A 306 -5.49 -15.37 0.95
C THR A 306 -5.48 -16.81 0.48
N ASP A 307 -6.53 -17.56 0.81
CA ASP A 307 -6.65 -18.96 0.39
C ASP A 307 -6.60 -19.09 -1.13
N GLN A 308 -5.94 -20.14 -1.60
CA GLN A 308 -5.62 -20.34 -3.02
C GLN A 308 -6.87 -20.36 -3.92
N GLU A 309 -8.00 -20.86 -3.39
CA GLU A 309 -9.27 -20.86 -4.11
C GLU A 309 -9.76 -19.45 -4.48
N TYR A 310 -9.40 -18.42 -3.70
CA TYR A 310 -9.86 -17.04 -3.87
C TYR A 310 -8.79 -16.11 -4.46
N LYS A 311 -7.52 -16.39 -4.16
CA LYS A 311 -6.38 -15.52 -4.47
C LYS A 311 -6.32 -15.08 -5.93
N GLN A 312 -6.62 -16.00 -6.85
CA GLN A 312 -6.62 -15.73 -8.30
C GLN A 312 -7.70 -14.72 -8.74
N TYR A 313 -8.74 -14.53 -7.95
CA TYR A 313 -9.88 -13.67 -8.29
C TYR A 313 -9.77 -12.26 -7.71
N TYR A 314 -8.79 -11.99 -6.83
CA TYR A 314 -8.57 -10.65 -6.28
C TYR A 314 -7.66 -9.82 -7.21
N GLU A 315 -8.19 -9.46 -8.37
CA GLU A 315 -7.43 -8.80 -9.44
C GLU A 315 -7.63 -7.27 -9.40
N ILE A 316 -7.03 -6.58 -8.43
CA ILE A 316 -7.02 -5.09 -8.42
C ILE A 316 -6.20 -4.51 -9.59
N TYR A 317 -5.19 -5.26 -10.05
CA TYR A 317 -4.36 -5.07 -11.24
C TYR A 317 -3.94 -6.46 -11.77
N PRO A 318 -3.51 -6.61 -13.03
CA PRO A 318 -3.27 -7.92 -13.62
C PRO A 318 -2.00 -8.51 -13.04
N ALA A 319 -2.15 -9.46 -12.12
CA ALA A 319 -1.05 -10.03 -11.36
C ALA A 319 -0.95 -11.54 -11.59
N LYS A 320 -0.50 -11.96 -12.77
CA LYS A 320 -0.18 -13.38 -13.05
C LYS A 320 0.79 -13.98 -12.01
N ILE A 321 1.65 -13.14 -11.41
CA ILE A 321 2.69 -13.54 -10.44
C ILE A 321 2.12 -13.99 -9.09
N GLN A 322 0.89 -13.60 -8.73
CA GLN A 322 0.28 -14.05 -7.46
C GLN A 322 -0.26 -15.49 -7.51
N LEU A 323 -0.24 -16.13 -8.67
CA LEU A 323 -0.81 -17.46 -8.92
C LEU A 323 0.16 -18.62 -8.63
N SER A 324 1.33 -18.37 -8.01
CA SER A 324 2.16 -19.49 -7.58
C SER A 324 1.40 -20.30 -6.52
N ASN A 325 1.21 -21.60 -6.78
CA ASN A 325 0.59 -22.57 -5.87
C ASN A 325 1.43 -22.81 -4.60
N LYS A 326 2.44 -21.98 -4.34
CA LYS A 326 3.31 -22.09 -3.17
C LYS A 326 2.56 -21.62 -1.93
N ASN A 327 2.76 -22.34 -0.83
CA ASN A 327 2.36 -21.83 0.48
C ASN A 327 3.05 -20.49 0.76
N PRO A 328 2.42 -19.58 1.53
CA PRO A 328 3.08 -18.36 1.97
C PRO A 328 4.34 -18.67 2.78
N ASP A 329 5.40 -17.92 2.53
CA ASP A 329 6.69 -18.10 3.20
C ASP A 329 6.57 -17.76 4.71
N SER A 330 7.05 -18.65 5.57
CA SER A 330 7.22 -18.40 7.01
C SER A 330 8.23 -17.30 7.32
N ILE A 331 8.23 -16.77 8.56
CA ILE A 331 9.28 -15.82 9.01
C ILE A 331 10.69 -16.36 8.77
N SER A 332 10.95 -17.66 9.00
CA SER A 332 12.27 -18.27 8.77
C SER A 332 12.69 -18.27 7.31
N GLU A 333 11.75 -18.53 6.39
CA GLU A 333 12.02 -18.49 4.96
C GLU A 333 12.26 -17.06 4.47
N ILE A 334 11.46 -16.11 4.93
CA ILE A 334 11.63 -14.68 4.62
C ILE A 334 12.96 -14.17 5.19
N SER A 335 13.31 -14.56 6.42
CA SER A 335 14.61 -14.24 7.03
C SER A 335 15.77 -14.79 6.23
N SER A 336 15.63 -15.99 5.67
CA SER A 336 16.66 -16.59 4.81
C SER A 336 16.78 -15.84 3.48
N LYS A 337 15.64 -15.45 2.89
CA LYS A 337 15.58 -14.67 1.65
C LYS A 337 16.27 -13.32 1.77
N PHE A 338 16.07 -12.62 2.89
CA PHE A 338 16.63 -11.27 3.10
C PHE A 338 17.88 -11.25 3.99
N LYS A 339 18.55 -12.39 4.13
CA LYS A 339 19.78 -12.50 4.93
C LYS A 339 20.88 -11.53 4.47
N SER A 340 20.96 -11.27 3.17
CA SER A 340 21.90 -10.30 2.56
C SER A 340 21.69 -8.86 3.05
N LEU A 341 20.49 -8.50 3.52
CA LEU A 341 20.18 -7.16 4.02
C LEU A 341 20.72 -6.92 5.44
N ASN A 342 21.18 -7.96 6.15
CA ASN A 342 21.60 -7.88 7.55
C ASN A 342 20.51 -7.25 8.47
N ARG A 343 19.24 -7.60 8.21
CA ARG A 343 18.08 -7.11 8.95
C ARG A 343 17.35 -8.25 9.65
N GLN A 344 16.79 -7.98 10.81
CA GLN A 344 15.95 -8.93 11.54
C GLN A 344 14.55 -8.96 10.94
N VAL A 345 14.01 -10.15 10.65
CA VAL A 345 12.64 -10.33 10.16
C VAL A 345 11.75 -10.74 11.32
N GLN A 346 10.59 -10.09 11.49
CA GLN A 346 9.63 -10.39 12.56
C GLN A 346 8.16 -10.28 12.14
#